data_AF-A0A2S5N2K0-F1
#
_entry.id   AF-A0A2S5N2K0-F1
#
_cell.length_a   1.000
_cell.length_b   1.000
_cell.length_c   1.000
_cell.angle_alpha   90.00
_cell.angle_beta   90.00
_cell.angle_gamma   90.00
#
_symmetry.space_group_name_H-M   'P 1'
#
loop_
_entity.id
_entity.type
_entity.pdbx_description
1 polymer ?
#
loop_
_entity_poly.entity_id
_entity_poly.type
_entity_poly.pdbx_seq_one_letter_code
_entity_poly.pdbx_strand_id
1 'polypeptide(L)'
;MALSAGGGTAAVWLSLGKGLEFALERTVTVMVITCPHALGLAVPLVVAVSTRLTAQNGLLIRDRAAFERARNLDAVIFDKTGTLTEGKFSVSDVVPLSRPKATILSA
;
A
#
# COMPACT_ATOMS: atom_id res chain seq x y z
N MET A 1 -19.34 15.86 4.47
CA MET A 1 -18.98 16.56 5.72
C MET A 1 -19.06 18.07 5.57
N ALA A 2 -18.54 18.67 4.48
CA ALA A 2 -18.61 20.11 4.28
C ALA A 2 -20.06 20.65 4.14
N LEU A 3 -20.91 19.99 3.33
CA LEU A 3 -22.32 20.39 3.16
C LEU A 3 -23.14 20.27 4.45
N SER A 4 -22.91 19.21 5.25
CA SER A 4 -23.61 19.00 6.51
C SER A 4 -23.19 20.02 7.58
N ALA A 5 -21.89 20.32 7.70
CA ALA A 5 -21.39 21.30 8.67
C ALA A 5 -21.76 22.74 8.28
N GLY A 6 -21.67 23.08 6.98
CA GLY A 6 -22.11 24.38 6.45
C GLY A 6 -23.62 24.58 6.62
N GLY A 7 -24.44 23.61 6.21
CA GLY A 7 -25.90 23.67 6.38
C GLY A 7 -26.33 23.76 7.84
N GLY A 8 -25.68 23.03 8.74
CA GLY A 8 -25.92 23.13 10.19
C GLY A 8 -25.57 24.52 10.74
N THR A 9 -24.45 25.09 10.30
CA THR A 9 -24.03 26.45 10.68
C THR A 9 -25.05 27.48 10.23
N ALA A 10 -25.50 27.42 8.97
CA ALA A 10 -26.53 28.30 8.44
C ALA A 10 -27.85 28.20 9.23
N ALA A 11 -28.32 26.97 9.49
CA ALA A 11 -29.58 26.75 10.20
C ALA A 11 -29.55 27.24 11.65
N VAL A 12 -28.44 27.05 12.37
CA VAL A 12 -28.27 27.51 13.76
C VAL A 12 -28.22 29.04 13.83
N TRP A 13 -27.46 29.70 12.95
CA TRP A 13 -27.34 31.16 13.00
C TRP A 13 -28.60 31.89 12.52
N LEU A 14 -29.33 31.32 11.55
CA LEU A 14 -30.62 31.84 11.10
C LEU A 14 -31.72 31.63 12.16
N SER A 15 -31.74 30.50 12.87
CA SER A 15 -32.71 30.25 13.96
C SER A 15 -32.44 31.11 15.20
N LEU A 16 -31.20 31.54 15.43
CA LEU A 16 -30.83 32.52 16.46
C LEU A 16 -31.11 33.98 16.07
N GLY A 17 -31.70 34.24 14.89
CA GLY A 17 -32.10 35.57 14.43
C GLY A 17 -30.94 36.49 14.04
N LYS A 18 -29.74 35.96 13.76
CA LYS A 18 -28.62 36.75 13.22
C LYS A 18 -28.89 37.11 11.76
N GLY A 19 -28.40 38.27 11.35
CA GLY A 19 -28.53 38.77 9.97
C GLY A 19 -28.00 37.78 8.94
N LEU A 20 -28.62 37.78 7.76
CA LEU A 20 -28.32 36.86 6.66
C LEU A 20 -26.85 36.93 6.23
N GLU A 21 -26.26 38.12 6.25
CA GLU A 21 -24.83 38.33 5.97
C GLU A 21 -23.93 37.58 6.96
N PHE A 22 -24.21 37.67 8.27
CA PHE A 22 -23.40 37.02 9.30
C PHE A 22 -23.48 35.49 9.21
N ALA A 23 -24.68 34.96 8.93
CA ALA A 23 -24.87 33.51 8.77
C ALA A 23 -24.17 32.97 7.51
N LEU A 24 -24.21 33.72 6.40
CA LEU A 24 -23.53 33.36 5.15
C LEU A 24 -22.01 33.36 5.31
N GLU A 25 -21.44 34.41 5.92
CA GLU A 25 -20.00 34.53 6.17
C GLU A 25 -19.48 33.29 6.91
N ARG A 26 -20.12 32.93 8.04
CA ARG A 26 -19.72 31.77 8.84
C ARG A 26 -19.91 30.44 8.14
N THR A 27 -20.97 30.31 7.35
CA THR A 27 -21.24 29.10 6.58
C THR A 27 -20.15 28.85 5.54
N VAL A 28 -19.73 29.88 4.82
CA VAL A 28 -18.65 29.78 3.82
C VAL A 28 -17.31 29.44 4.48
N THR A 29 -16.96 30.09 5.60
CA THR A 29 -15.74 29.78 6.34
C THR A 29 -15.67 28.31 6.78
N VAL A 30 -16.76 27.78 7.36
CA VAL A 30 -16.81 26.38 7.81
C VAL A 30 -16.73 25.42 6.62
N MET A 31 -17.38 25.74 5.50
CA MET A 31 -17.36 24.91 4.29
C MET A 31 -15.95 24.82 3.68
N VAL A 32 -15.19 25.93 3.65
CA VAL A 32 -13.81 25.95 3.15
C VAL A 32 -12.87 25.15 4.05
N ILE A 33 -12.97 25.31 5.38
CA ILE A 33 -12.10 24.62 6.34
C ILE A 33 -12.37 23.11 6.36
N THR A 34 -13.63 22.69 6.16
CA THR A 34 -14.03 21.28 6.23
C THR A 34 -13.74 20.48 4.96
N CYS A 35 -13.37 21.12 3.85
CA CYS A 35 -13.03 20.41 2.62
C CYS A 35 -11.63 19.76 2.75
N PRO A 36 -11.54 18.42 2.70
CA PRO A 36 -10.28 17.69 2.94
C PRO A 36 -9.41 17.61 1.69
N HIS A 37 -9.06 18.75 1.09
CA HIS A 37 -8.30 18.79 -0.18
C HIS A 37 -6.98 18.01 -0.14
N ALA A 38 -6.35 17.90 1.03
CA ALA A 38 -5.10 17.15 1.23
C ALA A 38 -5.29 15.62 1.24
N LEU A 39 -6.50 15.12 1.53
CA LEU A 39 -6.75 13.69 1.67
C LEU A 39 -6.63 12.95 0.33
N GLY A 40 -7.00 13.60 -0.78
CA GLY A 40 -6.94 13.01 -2.13
C GLY A 40 -5.52 12.80 -2.66
N LEU A 41 -4.54 13.57 -2.17
CA LEU A 41 -3.14 13.47 -2.60
C LEU A 41 -2.29 12.57 -1.69
N ALA A 42 -2.74 12.31 -0.47
CA ALA A 42 -1.98 11.54 0.51
C ALA A 42 -1.67 10.11 0.02
N VAL A 43 -2.67 9.40 -0.51
CA VAL A 43 -2.53 8.01 -0.99
C VAL A 43 -1.53 7.88 -2.15
N PRO A 44 -1.69 8.60 -3.28
CA PRO A 44 -0.77 8.44 -4.40
C PRO A 44 0.67 8.87 -4.06
N LEU A 45 0.84 9.85 -3.18
CA LEU A 45 2.16 10.30 -2.73
C LEU A 45 2.87 9.19 -1.93
N VAL A 46 2.18 8.59 -0.95
CA VAL A 46 2.75 7.49 -0.16
C VAL A 46 3.09 6.29 -1.04
N VAL A 47 2.22 5.93 -1.99
CA VAL A 47 2.49 4.83 -2.93
C VAL A 47 3.71 5.13 -3.80
N ALA A 48 3.84 6.36 -4.29
CA ALA A 48 4.99 6.76 -5.11
C ALA A 48 6.31 6.70 -4.33
N VAL A 49 6.34 7.23 -3.10
CA VAL A 49 7.53 7.19 -2.24
C VAL A 49 7.87 5.76 -1.84
N SER A 50 6.87 4.95 -1.48
CA SER A 50 7.06 3.54 -1.12
C SER A 50 7.64 2.75 -2.30
N THR A 51 7.13 2.99 -3.51
CA THR A 51 7.63 2.34 -4.73
C THR A 51 9.10 2.67 -5.01
N ARG A 52 9.50 3.93 -4.75
CA ARG A 52 10.91 4.33 -4.88
C ARG A 52 11.79 3.60 -3.87
N LEU A 53 11.36 3.51 -2.62
CA LEU A 53 12.10 2.83 -1.56
C LEU A 53 12.25 1.33 -1.85
N THR A 54 11.18 0.66 -2.29
CA THR A 54 11.22 -0.77 -2.59
C THR A 54 12.13 -1.07 -3.79
N ALA A 55 12.12 -0.21 -4.81
CA ALA A 55 13.00 -0.37 -5.97
C ALA A 55 14.50 -0.29 -5.59
N GLN A 56 14.86 0.56 -4.63
CA GLN A 56 16.23 0.63 -4.09
C GLN A 56 16.63 -0.64 -3.32
N ASN A 57 15.66 -1.40 -2.81
CA ASN A 57 15.87 -2.64 -2.07
C ASN A 57 15.67 -3.89 -2.96
N GLY A 58 15.64 -3.73 -4.29
CA GLY A 58 15.52 -4.86 -5.23
C GLY A 58 14.10 -5.37 -5.46
N LEU A 59 13.06 -4.69 -4.94
CA LEU A 59 11.65 -5.03 -5.17
C LEU A 59 11.04 -4.09 -6.23
N LEU A 60 10.90 -4.61 -7.45
CA LEU A 60 10.36 -3.88 -8.59
C LEU A 60 8.82 -3.99 -8.64
N ILE A 61 8.13 -2.90 -8.36
CA ILE A 61 6.67 -2.81 -8.45
C ILE A 61 6.27 -2.32 -9.85
N ARG A 62 5.57 -3.17 -10.61
CA ARG A 62 5.04 -2.83 -11.95
C ARG A 62 3.62 -2.26 -11.92
N ASP A 63 2.80 -2.74 -10.98
CA ASP A 63 1.41 -2.32 -10.79
C ASP A 63 1.20 -1.77 -9.38
N ARG A 64 0.78 -0.49 -9.30
CA ARG A 64 0.49 0.20 -8.04
C ARG A 64 -0.75 -0.38 -7.34
N ALA A 65 -1.75 -0.80 -8.11
CA ALA A 65 -2.97 -1.38 -7.54
C ALA A 65 -2.69 -2.75 -6.92
N ALA A 66 -1.81 -3.55 -7.54
CA ALA A 66 -1.33 -4.79 -6.95
C ALA A 66 -0.57 -4.55 -5.63
N PHE A 67 0.24 -3.50 -5.54
CA PHE A 67 0.94 -3.14 -4.32
C PHE A 67 -0.01 -2.71 -3.19
N GLU A 68 -1.05 -1.94 -3.51
CA GLU A 68 -2.09 -1.60 -2.52
C GLU A 68 -2.87 -2.82 -2.05
N ARG A 69 -3.18 -3.79 -2.92
CA ARG A 69 -3.83 -5.05 -2.52
C ARG A 69 -2.89 -5.97 -1.72
N ALA A 70 -1.59 -5.93 -2.01
CA ALA A 70 -0.60 -6.77 -1.35
C ALA A 70 -0.55 -6.56 0.17
N ARG A 71 -0.95 -5.38 0.67
CA ARG A 71 -1.05 -5.08 2.10
C ARG A 71 -2.02 -6.00 2.87
N ASN A 72 -2.97 -6.61 2.18
CA ASN A 72 -4.02 -7.44 2.75
C ASN A 72 -3.82 -8.93 2.39
N LEU A 73 -2.62 -9.34 1.97
CA LEU A 73 -2.34 -10.74 1.70
C LEU A 73 -2.11 -11.50 3.00
N ASP A 74 -2.85 -12.60 3.18
CA ASP A 74 -2.70 -13.48 4.34
C ASP A 74 -1.69 -14.60 4.10
N ALA A 75 -1.51 -15.00 2.84
CA ALA A 75 -0.65 -16.12 2.46
C ALA A 75 0.12 -15.81 1.17
N VAL A 76 1.36 -16.31 1.11
CA VAL A 76 2.23 -16.24 -0.06
C VAL A 76 2.63 -17.67 -0.44
N ILE A 77 2.33 -18.07 -1.67
CA ILE A 77 2.70 -19.38 -2.20
C ILE A 77 3.92 -19.17 -3.10
N PHE A 78 5.04 -19.77 -2.72
CA PHE A 78 6.27 -19.74 -3.52
C PHE A 78 6.31 -20.94 -4.47
N ASP A 79 6.70 -20.69 -5.71
CA ASP A 79 7.10 -21.79 -6.59
C ASP A 79 8.43 -22.39 -6.10
N LYS A 80 8.64 -23.68 -6.30
CA LYS A 80 9.88 -24.33 -5.83
C LYS A 80 11.02 -24.06 -6.80
N THR A 81 10.79 -24.33 -8.09
CA THR A 81 11.85 -24.33 -9.10
C THR A 81 12.16 -22.91 -9.55
N GLY A 82 13.38 -22.44 -9.30
CA GLY A 82 13.82 -21.11 -9.73
C GLY A 82 13.33 -19.93 -8.88
N THR A 83 12.58 -20.18 -7.79
CA THR A 83 12.28 -19.19 -6.74
C THR A 83 12.96 -19.57 -5.42
N LEU A 84 12.71 -20.78 -4.89
CA LEU A 84 13.38 -21.26 -3.68
C LEU A 84 14.72 -21.97 -3.98
N THR A 85 14.88 -22.48 -5.19
CA THR A 85 16.10 -23.15 -5.61
C THR A 85 16.99 -22.24 -6.46
N GLU A 86 18.31 -22.40 -6.35
CA GLU A 86 19.28 -21.67 -7.18
C GLU A 86 19.26 -22.10 -8.67
N GLY A 87 18.42 -23.06 -9.05
CA GLY A 87 18.37 -23.62 -10.40
C GLY A 87 19.62 -24.43 -10.80
N LYS A 88 20.56 -24.66 -9.88
CA LYS A 88 21.76 -25.45 -10.09
C LYS A 88 21.56 -26.87 -9.56
N PHE A 89 21.74 -27.85 -10.43
CA PHE A 89 21.74 -29.25 -10.02
C PHE A 89 23.01 -29.56 -9.22
N SER A 90 22.84 -30.11 -8.02
CA SER A 90 23.92 -30.57 -7.17
C SER A 90 23.58 -31.95 -6.62
N VAL A 91 24.60 -32.79 -6.45
CA VAL A 91 24.44 -34.09 -5.80
C VAL A 91 24.29 -33.85 -4.30
N SER A 92 23.09 -34.08 -3.76
CA SER A 92 22.82 -33.88 -2.33
C SER A 92 23.40 -34.99 -1.48
N ASP A 93 23.25 -36.24 -1.92
CA ASP A 93 23.82 -37.38 -1.22
C ASP A 93 24.11 -38.53 -2.18
N VAL A 94 25.11 -39.33 -1.81
CA VAL A 94 25.47 -40.56 -2.52
C VAL A 94 25.35 -41.67 -1.50
N VAL A 95 24.44 -42.63 -1.71
CA VAL A 95 24.31 -43.80 -0.83
C VAL A 95 24.92 -45.00 -1.54
N PRO A 96 26.20 -45.33 -1.31
CA PRO A 96 26.81 -46.48 -1.96
C PRO A 96 26.36 -47.79 -1.30
N LEU A 97 26.00 -48.79 -2.13
CA LEU A 97 25.63 -50.12 -1.66
C LEU A 97 26.85 -51.03 -1.40
N SER A 98 28.03 -50.75 -1.98
CA SER A 98 29.23 -51.62 -1.81
C SER A 98 30.60 -50.97 -2.08
N ARG A 99 30.71 -49.73 -2.59
CA ARG A 99 32.01 -49.10 -2.91
C ARG A 99 32.22 -47.76 -2.19
N PRO A 100 33.48 -47.38 -1.85
CA PRO A 100 33.76 -46.11 -1.17
C PRO A 100 33.31 -44.89 -1.98
N LYS A 101 32.70 -43.89 -1.33
CA LYS A 101 32.20 -42.62 -1.95
C LYS A 101 33.22 -41.95 -2.88
N ALA A 102 34.52 -42.08 -2.58
CA ALA A 102 35.61 -41.45 -3.33
C ALA A 102 35.79 -41.98 -4.77
N THR A 103 35.34 -43.20 -5.08
CA THR A 103 35.50 -43.80 -6.42
C THR A 103 34.34 -43.49 -7.36
N ILE A 104 33.18 -43.05 -6.83
CA ILE A 104 31.96 -42.84 -7.63
C ILE A 104 31.88 -41.40 -8.17
N LEU A 105 32.49 -40.43 -7.47
CA LEU A 105 32.46 -39.00 -7.83
C LEU A 105 33.66 -38.54 -8.68
N SER A 106 34.56 -39.44 -9.07
CA SER A 106 35.79 -39.13 -9.83
C SER A 106 35.75 -39.59 -11.31
N ALA A 107 34.55 -39.78 -11.87
CA ALA A 107 34.29 -40.11 -13.28
C ALA A 107 33.28 -39.12 -13.85
#